data_AF-A0A0F9DDY7-F1
#
_entry.id   AF-A0A0F9DDY7-F1
#
_cell.length_a   1.000
_cell.length_b   1.000
_cell.length_c   1.000
_cell.angle_alpha   90.00
_cell.angle_beta   90.00
_cell.angle_gamma   90.00
#
_symmetry.space_group_name_H-M   'P 1'
#
loop_
_entity.id
_entity.type
_entity.pdbx_description
1 polymer ?
#
loop_
_entity_poly.entity_id
_entity_poly.type
_entity_poly.pdbx_seq_one_letter_code
_entity_poly.pdbx_strand_id
1 'polypeptide(L)' 'MIAVSIGVKQAQETIRTGLAMGADRGIHVVTDTDIQPLAAAKLLKAVVEKEQPQLVIL' A
#
# COMPACT_ATOMS: atom_id res chain seq x y z
N MET A 1 5.34 11.61 0.69
CA MET A 1 4.17 10.70 0.70
C MET A 1 4.61 9.24 0.62
N ILE A 2 3.82 8.32 1.19
CA ILE A 2 4.09 6.87 1.17
C ILE A 2 3.10 6.22 0.20
N ALA A 3 3.61 5.55 -0.83
CA ALA A 3 2.77 4.74 -1.73
C ALA A 3 2.54 3.35 -1.12
N VAL A 4 1.29 2.90 -1.04
CA VAL A 4 0.94 1.59 -0.48
C VAL A 4 0.23 0.75 -1.54
N SER A 5 0.68 -0.48 -1.73
CA SER A 5 -0.01 -1.47 -2.57
C SER A 5 -0.12 -2.80 -1.81
N ILE A 6 -1.26 -3.48 -1.96
CA ILE A 6 -1.57 -4.75 -1.28
C ILE A 6 -1.96 -5.74 -2.36
N GLY A 7 -1.23 -6.83 -2.49
CA GLY A 7 -1.50 -7.87 -3.50
C GLY A 7 -0.26 -8.63 -3.93
N VAL A 8 -0.38 -9.34 -5.05
CA VAL A 8 0.66 -10.22 -5.60
C VAL A 8 1.97 -9.46 -5.88
N LYS A 9 3.05 -10.22 -6.07
CA LYS A 9 4.38 -9.65 -6.34
C LYS A 9 4.41 -8.66 -7.51
N GLN A 10 3.59 -8.87 -8.54
CA GLN A 10 3.46 -8.00 -9.71
C GLN A 10 2.95 -6.59 -9.35
N ALA A 11 2.20 -6.43 -8.25
CA ALA A 11 1.73 -5.13 -7.76
C ALA A 11 2.87 -4.20 -7.31
N GLN A 12 4.12 -4.70 -7.27
CA GLN A 12 5.31 -3.89 -7.07
C GLN A 12 5.50 -2.84 -8.19
N GLU A 13 5.03 -3.10 -9.41
CA GLU A 13 5.09 -2.11 -10.50
C GLU A 13 4.25 -0.87 -10.19
N THR A 14 3.08 -1.02 -9.57
CA THR A 14 2.24 0.09 -9.11
C THR A 14 2.99 1.00 -8.14
N ILE A 15 3.76 0.41 -7.23
CA ILE A 15 4.60 1.18 -6.29
C ILE A 15 5.70 1.92 -7.05
N ARG A 16 6.34 1.29 -8.04
CA ARG A 16 7.38 1.96 -8.86
C ARG A 16 6.83 3.17 -9.59
N THR A 17 5.61 3.09 -10.11
CA THR A 17 4.92 4.24 -10.72
C THR A 17 4.72 5.36 -9.69
N GLY A 18 4.24 5.04 -8.49
CA GLY A 18 4.08 6.05 -7.42
C GLY A 18 5.41 6.71 -7.02
N LEU A 19 6.50 5.94 -6.94
CA LEU A 19 7.84 6.47 -6.69
C LEU A 19 8.31 7.40 -7.82
N ALA A 20 8.08 7.03 -9.08
CA ALA A 20 8.40 7.88 -10.23
C ALA A 20 7.58 9.20 -10.24
N MET A 21 6.38 9.19 -9.68
CA MET A 21 5.53 10.37 -9.50
C MET A 21 5.89 11.22 -8.28
N GLY A 22 6.91 10.84 -7.50
CA GLY A 22 7.42 11.61 -6.37
C GLY A 22 7.02 11.09 -4.98
N ALA A 23 6.57 9.83 -4.86
CA ALA A 23 6.47 9.21 -3.54
C ALA A 23 7.87 9.01 -2.93
N ASP A 24 8.00 9.26 -1.62
CA ASP A 24 9.30 9.17 -0.94
C ASP A 24 9.73 7.72 -0.75
N ARG A 25 8.76 6.83 -0.51
CA ARG A 25 8.95 5.40 -0.26
C ARG A 25 7.68 4.62 -0.57
N GLY A 26 7.84 3.30 -0.75
CA GLY A 26 6.76 2.37 -1.02
C GLY A 26 6.63 1.28 0.05
N ILE A 27 5.40 0.87 0.34
CA ILE A 27 5.07 -0.30 1.16
C ILE A 27 4.27 -1.28 0.31
N HIS A 28 4.84 -2.46 0.08
CA HIS A 28 4.15 -3.57 -0.56
C HIS A 28 3.76 -4.61 0.47
N VAL A 29 2.46 -4.76 0.69
CA VAL A 29 1.93 -5.89 1.46
C VAL A 29 1.70 -7.04 0.48
N VAL A 30 2.67 -7.94 0.39
CA VAL A 30 2.65 -9.06 -0.56
C VAL A 30 1.69 -10.14 -0.08
N THR A 31 0.77 -10.56 -0.95
CA THR A 31 -0.06 -11.74 -0.74
C THR A 31 -0.56 -12.28 -2.08
N ASP A 32 -0.64 -13.61 -2.17
CA ASP A 32 -1.18 -14.32 -3.34
C ASP A 32 -2.66 -14.69 -3.16
N THR A 33 -3.26 -14.28 -2.04
CA THR A 33 -4.68 -14.50 -1.75
C THR A 33 -5.52 -13.41 -2.39
N ASP A 34 -6.69 -13.76 -2.91
CA ASP A 34 -7.67 -12.77 -3.35
C ASP A 34 -8.13 -11.89 -2.17
N ILE A 35 -7.97 -10.58 -2.30
CA ILE A 35 -8.20 -9.63 -1.21
C ILE A 35 -9.61 -9.08 -1.30
N GLN A 36 -10.41 -9.39 -0.28
CA GLN A 36 -11.72 -8.78 -0.10
C GLN A 36 -11.59 -7.38 0.53
N PRO A 37 -12.53 -6.44 0.28
CA PRO A 37 -12.42 -5.05 0.72
C PRO A 37 -12.19 -4.87 2.23
N LEU A 38 -12.85 -5.68 3.07
CA LEU A 38 -12.66 -5.62 4.53
C LEU A 38 -11.24 -6.05 4.95
N ALA A 39 -10.66 -7.02 4.25
CA ALA A 39 -9.28 -7.44 4.50
C ALA A 39 -8.30 -6.34 4.09
N ALA A 40 -8.50 -5.71 2.91
CA ALA A 40 -7.72 -4.55 2.48
C ALA A 40 -7.76 -3.41 3.51
N ALA A 41 -8.96 -3.07 4.01
CA ALA A 41 -9.13 -2.02 5.00
C ALA A 41 -8.39 -2.31 6.32
N LYS A 42 -8.42 -3.57 6.79
CA LYS A 42 -7.68 -3.98 8.00
C LYS A 42 -6.17 -3.92 7.80
N LEU A 43 -5.68 -4.38 6.64
CA LEU A 43 -4.26 -4.32 6.31
C LEU A 43 -3.78 -2.87 6.20
N LEU A 44 -4.55 -2.02 5.52
CA LEU A 44 -4.23 -0.59 5.43
C LEU A 44 -4.25 0.08 6.81
N LYS A 45 -5.23 -0.25 7.66
CA LYS A 45 -5.28 0.25 9.05
C LYS A 45 -3.98 -0.09 9.80
N ALA A 46 -3.47 -1.32 9.69
CA ALA A 46 -2.21 -1.70 10.33
C ALA A 46 -1.02 -0.90 9.79
N VAL A 47 -1.00 -0.58 8.49
CA VAL A 47 0.00 0.31 7.90
C VAL A 47 -0.12 1.73 8.47
N VAL A 48 -1.33 2.26 8.56
CA VAL A 48 -1.60 3.60 9.13
C VAL A 48 -1.19 3.67 10.61
N GLU A 49 -1.48 2.65 11.42
CA GLU A 49 -1.07 2.62 12.83
C GLU A 49 0.45 2.63 12.99
N LYS A 50 1.17 1.97 12.08
CA LYS A 50 2.64 1.91 12.09
C LYS A 50 3.30 3.18 11.57
N GLU A 51 2.80 3.72 10.46
CA GLU A 51 3.41 4.87 9.78
C GLU A 51 2.89 6.21 10.31
N GLN A 52 1.79 6.20 11.06
CA GLN A 52 1.12 7.37 11.63
C GLN A 52 0.95 8.55 10.64
N PRO A 53 0.44 8.31 9.41
CA PRO A 53 0.23 9.39 8.45
C PRO A 53 -0.90 10.31 8.92
N GLN A 54 -0.77 11.60 8.61
CA GLN A 54 -1.78 12.60 8.94
C GLN A 54 -2.93 12.65 7.92
N LEU A 55 -2.72 12.09 6.73
CA LEU A 55 -3.69 12.06 5.63
C LEU A 55 -3.54 10.75 4.86
N VAL A 56 -4.68 10.17 4.49
CA VAL A 56 -4.78 8.97 3.65
C VAL A 56 -5.63 9.29 2.42
N ILE A 57 -5.14 8.90 1.24
CA ILE A 57 -5.83 9.05 -0.05
C ILE A 57 -5.95 7.65 -0.67
N LEU A 58 -7.12 7.33 -1.21
CA LEU A 58 -7.51 6.01 -1.72
C LEU A 58 -7.98 6.10 -3.18
#